data_AF-A0A2C9CD78-F1
#
_entry.id   AF-A0A2C9CD78-F1
#
_cell.length_a   1.000
_cell.length_b   1.000
_cell.length_c   1.000
_cell.angle_alpha   90.00
_cell.angle_beta   90.00
_cell.angle_gamma   90.00
#
_symmetry.space_group_name_H-M   'P 1'
#
loop_
_entity.id
_entity.type
_entity.pdbx_description
1 polymer ?
#
loop_
_entity_poly.entity_id
_entity_poly.type
_entity_poly.pdbx_seq_one_letter_code
_entity_poly.pdbx_strand_id
1 'polypeptide(L)' 'MDKLYSVYIMTNKNDTVLYTWVTNNLKRRVYEHREKRVEGFTKKYNVTKLVIARVFSEAISILRDIS' A
#
# COMPACT_ATOMS: atom_id res chain seq x y z
N MET A 1 -10.94 17.65 11.25
CA MET A 1 -9.74 17.48 10.41
C MET A 1 -9.92 16.16 9.68
N ASP A 2 -10.21 16.22 8.39
CA ASP A 2 -10.57 15.04 7.61
C ASP A 2 -9.41 14.04 7.54
N LYS A 3 -9.70 12.77 7.74
CA LYS A 3 -8.70 11.71 7.65
C LYS A 3 -8.43 11.43 6.18
N LEU A 4 -7.20 11.68 5.74
CA LEU A 4 -6.75 11.25 4.43
C LEU A 4 -6.47 9.75 4.43
N TYR A 5 -6.91 9.08 3.38
CA TYR A 5 -6.64 7.67 3.12
C TYR A 5 -5.82 7.54 1.84
N SER A 6 -5.04 6.48 1.73
CA SER A 6 -4.26 6.18 0.55
C SER A 6 -4.48 4.75 0.12
N VAL A 7 -4.85 4.58 -1.15
CA VAL A 7 -4.81 3.28 -1.83
C VAL A 7 -3.44 3.19 -2.49
N TYR A 8 -2.75 2.06 -2.30
CA TYR A 8 -1.43 1.89 -2.85
C TYR A 8 -1.19 0.48 -3.38
N ILE A 9 -0.30 0.40 -4.37
CA ILE A 9 0.17 -0.85 -4.97
C ILE A 9 1.68 -0.92 -4.75
N MET A 10 2.13 -2.03 -4.17
CA MET A 10 3.54 -2.38 -4.06
C MET A 10 3.83 -3.66 -4.82
N THR A 11 5.10 -3.83 -5.18
CA THR A 11 5.59 -5.02 -5.87
C THR A 11 6.98 -5.45 -5.38
N ASN A 12 7.39 -6.65 -5.80
CA ASN A 12 8.73 -7.16 -5.55
C ASN A 12 9.73 -6.62 -6.58
N LYS A 13 11.02 -6.87 -6.38
CA LYS A 13 12.09 -6.36 -7.27
C LYS A 13 11.87 -6.70 -8.76
N ASN A 14 11.23 -7.84 -9.02
CA ASN A 14 11.05 -8.38 -10.37
C ASN A 14 9.68 -8.03 -10.97
N ASP A 15 8.88 -7.19 -10.30
CA ASP A 15 7.54 -6.78 -10.74
C ASP A 15 6.56 -7.94 -11.01
N THR A 16 6.76 -9.11 -10.37
CA THR A 16 5.95 -10.32 -10.55
C THR A 16 4.86 -10.52 -9.50
N VAL A 17 4.95 -9.84 -8.36
CA VAL A 17 3.97 -9.94 -7.27
C VAL A 17 3.38 -8.57 -7.00
N LEU A 18 2.07 -8.43 -7.12
CA LEU A 18 1.36 -7.19 -6.78
C LEU A 18 0.69 -7.33 -5.42
N TYR A 19 0.78 -6.28 -4.62
CA TYR A 19 0.12 -6.16 -3.33
C TYR A 19 -0.61 -4.82 -3.28
N THR A 20 -1.92 -4.87 -3.07
CA THR A 20 -2.79 -3.69 -2.97
C THR A 20 -3.30 -3.55 -1.55
N TRP A 21 -3.32 -2.32 -1.02
CA TRP A 21 -3.87 -2.06 0.32
C TRP A 21 -4.29 -0.61 0.52
N VAL A 22 -5.03 -0.35 1.60
CA VAL A 22 -5.51 0.97 2.02
C VAL A 22 -4.94 1.34 3.38
N THR A 23 -4.46 2.57 3.54
CA THR A 23 -3.94 3.06 4.83
C THR A 23 -4.13 4.56 5.00
N ASN A 24 -4.21 5.03 6.24
CA ASN A 24 -4.12 6.46 6.57
C ASN A 24 -2.67 6.95 6.76
N ASN A 25 -1.68 6.05 6.69
CA ASN A 25 -0.26 6.41 6.82
C ASN A 25 0.60 5.59 5.85
N LEU A 26 0.61 6.02 4.59
CA LEU A 26 1.34 5.37 3.51
C LEU A 26 2.85 5.29 3.79
N LYS A 27 3.46 6.39 4.26
CA LYS A 27 4.90 6.45 4.53
C LYS A 27 5.32 5.39 5.54
N ARG A 28 4.57 5.26 6.64
CA ARG A 28 4.83 4.24 7.66
C ARG A 28 4.70 2.83 7.10
N ARG A 29 3.64 2.54 6.34
CA ARG A 29 3.43 1.20 5.75
C ARG A 29 4.51 0.81 4.75
N VAL A 30 4.88 1.73 3.86
CA VAL A 30 5.97 1.50 2.89
C VAL A 30 7.29 1.23 3.61
N TYR A 31 7.59 1.99 4.67
CA TYR A 31 8.77 1.75 5.50
C TYR A 31 8.72 0.39 6.20
N GLU A 32 7.61 0.04 6.85
CA GLU A 32 7.43 -1.27 7.51
C GLU A 32 7.63 -2.45 6.54
N HIS A 33 7.16 -2.33 5.29
CA HIS A 33 7.36 -3.35 4.26
C HIS A 33 8.80 -3.41 3.75
N ARG A 34 9.44 -2.26 3.48
CA ARG A 34 10.85 -2.19 3.06
C ARG A 34 11.80 -2.81 4.09
N GLU A 35 11.55 -2.52 5.37
CA GLU A 35 12.33 -3.04 6.49
C GLU A 35 11.89 -4.45 6.95
N LYS A 36 10.87 -5.04 6.30
CA LYS A 36 10.32 -6.37 6.64
C LYS A 36 9.94 -6.52 8.12
N ARG A 37 9.43 -5.44 8.72
CA ARG A 37 9.07 -5.35 10.14
C ARG A 37 7.80 -6.11 10.51
N VAL A 38 6.96 -6.42 9.51
CA VAL A 38 5.70 -7.14 9.70
C VAL A 38 5.81 -8.49 9.00
N GLU A 39 5.57 -9.57 9.73
CA GLU A 39 5.45 -10.92 9.16
C GLU A 39 4.22 -11.01 8.26
N GLY A 40 4.32 -11.79 7.18
CA GLY A 40 3.21 -12.04 6.26
C GLY A 40 3.57 -11.98 4.78
N PHE A 41 2.55 -11.78 3.94
CA PHE A 41 2.66 -11.87 2.47
C PHE A 41 3.76 -10.98 1.89
N THR A 42 3.79 -9.71 2.28
CA THR A 42 4.75 -8.74 1.74
C THR A 42 6.20 -9.09 2.10
N LYS A 43 6.44 -9.63 3.30
CA LYS A 43 7.74 -10.15 3.70
C LYS A 43 8.10 -11.43 2.95
N LYS A 44 7.17 -12.40 2.87
CA LYS A 44 7.36 -13.68 2.18
C LYS A 44 7.77 -13.50 0.72
N TYR A 45 7.15 -12.55 0.01
CA TYR A 45 7.40 -12.31 -1.41
C TYR A 45 8.32 -11.10 -1.70
N ASN A 46 8.95 -10.55 -0.66
CA ASN A 46 9.88 -9.41 -0.78
C ASN A 46 9.28 -8.19 -1.49
N VAL A 47 8.00 -7.89 -1.21
CA VAL A 47 7.26 -6.75 -1.74
C VAL A 47 7.70 -5.48 -1.04
N THR A 48 8.54 -4.69 -1.71
CA THR A 48 9.25 -3.54 -1.11
C THR A 48 9.27 -2.29 -2.00
N LYS A 49 8.90 -2.44 -3.28
CA LYS A 49 8.86 -1.36 -4.28
C LYS A 49 7.44 -0.77 -4.33
N LEU A 50 7.29 0.51 -4.02
CA LEU A 50 6.02 1.22 -4.21
C LEU A 50 5.93 1.65 -5.68
N VAL A 51 4.82 1.33 -6.35
CA VAL A 51 4.60 1.69 -7.76
C VAL A 51 3.48 2.71 -7.94
N ILE A 52 2.38 2.57 -7.21
CA ILE A 52 1.23 3.48 -7.31
C ILE A 52 0.79 3.86 -5.90
N ALA A 53 0.43 5.13 -5.72
CA ALA A 53 -0.26 5.63 -4.55
C ALA A 53 -1.23 6.74 -4.95
N ARG A 54 -2.48 6.64 -4.50
CA ARG A 54 -3.50 7.68 -4.63
C ARG A 54 -4.04 8.05 -3.26
N VAL A 55 -4.22 9.35 -3.02
CA VAL A 55 -4.73 9.90 -1.76
C VAL A 55 -6.19 10.31 -1.96
N PHE A 56 -7.01 10.01 -0.96
CA PHE A 56 -8.44 10.28 -0.94
C PHE A 56 -8.80 11.01 0.36
N SER A 57 -9.69 11.99 0.26
CA SER A 57 -10.25 12.72 1.41
C SER A 57 -11.36 11.95 2.11
N GLU A 58 -12.02 11.02 1.42
CA GLU A 58 -13.12 10.24 1.94
C GLU A 58 -12.84 8.75 1.76
N ALA A 59 -13.18 7.93 2.77
CA ALA A 59 -13.01 6.49 2.67
C ALA A 59 -13.92 5.87 1.59
N ILE A 60 -15.13 6.42 1.39
CA ILE A 60 -16.11 5.92 0.42
C ILE A 60 -15.61 6.05 -1.03
N SER A 61 -14.85 7.10 -1.36
CA SER A 61 -14.36 7.28 -2.74
C SER A 61 -13.42 6.16 -3.18
N ILE A 62 -12.79 5.45 -2.23
CA ILE A 62 -11.90 4.32 -2.51
C ILE A 62 -12.66 3.15 -3.15
N LEU A 63 -13.87 2.85 -2.68
CA LEU A 63 -14.65 1.71 -3.18
C LEU A 63 -15.08 1.92 -4.64
N ARG A 64 -15.28 3.17 -5.04
CA ARG A 64 -15.67 3.54 -6.42
C ARG A 64 -14.52 3.41 -7.42
N ASP A 65 -13.27 3.48 -6.96
CA ASP A 65 -12.07 3.46 -7.81
C ASP A 65 -11.51 2.03 -8.02
N ILE A 66 -12.05 1.05 -7.27
CA ILE A 66 -11.65 -0.37 -7.30
C ILE A 66 -12.69 -1.24 -8.05
N SER A 67 -13.90 -0.74 -8.28
CA SER A 67 -14.96 -1.38 -9.08
C SER A 67 -14.87 -0.95 -10.54
#